data_AF-A0A2J6RG10-F1
#
_entry.id   AF-A0A2J6RG10-F1
#
_cell.length_a   1.000
_cell.length_b   1.000
_cell.length_c   1.000
_cell.angle_alpha   90.00
_cell.angle_beta   90.00
_cell.angle_gamma   90.00
#
_symmetry.space_group_name_H-M   'P 1'
#
loop_
_entity.id
_entity.type
_entity.pdbx_description
1 polymer ?
#
loop_
_entity_poly.entity_id
_entity_poly.type
_entity_poly.pdbx_seq_one_letter_code
_entity_poly.pdbx_strand_id
1 'polypeptide(L)'
;MPIFALIHIFTSTAATNNREAIRPRYLDPLDLKVVIPAFGIGYFLLCFLFAYPFSSGVVRQWCGAIWQGFPEFVVLVQYLLMKLFSLSSPASKAAKARSLHDDNKALSKVYNFSFNIAAATQLFTLGVLFGVKFFPTIFPQWASETLTFNNVFNPGPFYGSQPMKSMASAMQTWFLYDQISGSAATLIWGSYLYLGSRKMEVTWRDRMWLVCDLARWSAVAGAGGALVRLLQHRDETVLLDSEAEQKKKL
;
A
#
# COMPACT_ATOMS: atom_id res chain seq x y z
N MET A 1 -7.95 7.41 -7.66
CA MET A 1 -8.29 6.99 -6.28
C MET A 1 -9.67 7.45 -5.76
N PRO A 2 -10.16 8.69 -5.97
CA PRO A 2 -11.41 9.12 -5.33
C PRO A 2 -12.66 8.40 -5.83
N ILE A 3 -12.75 8.06 -7.13
CA ILE A 3 -13.94 7.37 -7.70
C ILE A 3 -14.06 5.93 -7.19
N PHE A 4 -12.95 5.18 -7.15
CA PHE A 4 -12.97 3.82 -6.61
C PHE A 4 -13.35 3.80 -5.13
N ALA A 5 -12.80 4.72 -4.33
CA ALA A 5 -13.15 4.86 -2.92
C ALA A 5 -14.63 5.27 -2.73
N LEU A 6 -15.15 6.20 -3.54
CA LEU A 6 -16.56 6.58 -3.55
C LEU A 6 -17.46 5.40 -3.88
N ILE A 7 -17.18 4.69 -4.97
CA ILE A 7 -17.93 3.48 -5.35
C ILE A 7 -17.86 2.48 -4.21
N HIS A 8 -16.67 2.20 -3.66
CA HIS A 8 -16.51 1.26 -2.57
C HIS A 8 -17.30 1.67 -1.32
N ILE A 9 -17.32 2.95 -0.93
CA ILE A 9 -18.12 3.43 0.21
C ILE A 9 -19.61 3.18 -0.03
N PHE A 10 -20.11 3.42 -1.24
CA PHE A 10 -21.54 3.28 -1.55
C PHE A 10 -21.98 1.84 -1.87
N THR A 11 -21.07 0.98 -2.32
CA THR A 11 -21.41 -0.39 -2.75
C THR A 11 -20.88 -1.48 -1.81
N SER A 12 -19.95 -1.17 -0.91
CA SER A 12 -19.34 -2.17 -0.05
C SER A 12 -20.25 -2.51 1.12
N THR A 13 -20.52 -3.80 1.28
CA THR A 13 -21.18 -4.33 2.47
C THR A 13 -20.39 -4.04 3.75
N ALA A 14 -19.10 -3.69 3.67
CA ALA A 14 -18.30 -3.28 4.82
C ALA A 14 -18.74 -1.94 5.44
N ALA A 15 -19.55 -1.14 4.72
CA ALA A 15 -20.19 0.07 5.27
C ALA A 15 -21.42 -0.26 6.15
N THR A 16 -21.90 -1.51 6.12
CA THR A 16 -22.97 -1.98 7.01
C THR A 16 -22.35 -2.53 8.30
N ASN A 17 -23.03 -2.38 9.44
CA ASN A 17 -22.58 -2.85 10.76
C ASN A 17 -22.55 -4.40 10.88
N ASN A 18 -22.54 -5.11 9.75
CA ASN A 18 -22.54 -6.56 9.67
C ASN A 18 -21.11 -7.09 9.80
N ARG A 19 -20.81 -7.72 10.94
CA ARG A 19 -19.51 -8.36 11.21
C ARG A 19 -19.10 -9.40 10.17
N GLU A 20 -20.05 -10.04 9.49
CA GLU A 20 -19.76 -10.99 8.40
C GLU A 20 -19.31 -10.28 7.12
N ALA A 21 -19.76 -9.05 6.88
CA ALA A 21 -19.32 -8.24 5.74
C ALA A 21 -17.91 -7.67 5.90
N ILE A 22 -17.40 -7.65 7.14
CA ILE A 22 -16.03 -7.26 7.50
C ILE A 22 -15.07 -8.47 7.43
N ARG A 23 -15.57 -9.70 7.20
CA ARG A 23 -14.67 -10.84 7.00
C ARG A 23 -13.94 -10.71 5.66
N PRO A 24 -12.62 -11.01 5.60
CA PRO A 24 -11.92 -11.09 4.34
C PRO A 24 -12.65 -12.10 3.44
N ARG A 25 -13.20 -11.65 2.32
CA ARG A 25 -13.62 -12.58 1.27
C ARG A 25 -12.35 -13.08 0.61
N TYR A 26 -11.95 -14.30 0.95
CA TYR A 26 -10.86 -14.98 0.27
C TYR A 26 -11.31 -15.19 -1.18
N LEU A 27 -10.94 -14.24 -2.04
CA LEU A 27 -10.95 -14.44 -3.49
C LEU A 27 -10.07 -15.65 -3.77
N ASP A 28 -10.54 -16.50 -4.68
CA ASP A 28 -10.00 -17.81 -4.98
C ASP A 28 -8.45 -17.78 -4.96
N PRO A 29 -7.77 -18.55 -4.08
CA PRO A 29 -6.33 -18.39 -3.78
C PRO A 29 -5.36 -18.80 -4.92
N LEU A 30 -5.84 -18.83 -6.15
CA LEU A 30 -5.04 -18.85 -7.37
C LEU A 30 -4.43 -17.48 -7.72
N ASP A 31 -4.87 -16.40 -7.06
CA ASP A 31 -4.51 -15.04 -7.44
C ASP A 31 -3.23 -14.49 -6.77
N LEU A 32 -2.98 -14.82 -5.50
CA LEU A 32 -1.89 -14.22 -4.72
C LEU A 32 -0.48 -14.55 -5.23
N LYS A 33 -0.28 -15.71 -5.88
CA LYS A 33 1.02 -16.08 -6.44
C LYS A 33 1.41 -15.19 -7.63
N VAL A 34 0.41 -14.64 -8.30
CA VAL A 34 0.56 -13.83 -9.51
C VAL A 34 0.65 -12.33 -9.17
N VAL A 35 0.15 -11.91 -8.00
CA VAL A 35 0.21 -10.51 -7.53
C VAL A 35 1.64 -9.97 -7.54
N ILE A 36 2.61 -10.69 -6.98
CA ILE A 36 4.01 -10.21 -6.91
C ILE A 36 4.62 -9.99 -8.30
N PRO A 37 4.62 -10.96 -9.23
CA PRO A 37 5.14 -10.72 -10.57
C PRO A 37 4.31 -9.70 -11.36
N ALA A 38 3.00 -9.61 -11.14
CA ALA A 38 2.15 -8.59 -11.76
C ALA A 38 2.52 -7.18 -11.31
N PHE A 39 2.79 -6.98 -10.01
CA PHE A 39 3.34 -5.72 -9.51
C PHE A 39 4.73 -5.44 -10.09
N GLY A 40 5.58 -6.46 -10.22
CA GLY A 40 6.90 -6.31 -10.81
C GLY A 40 6.85 -5.74 -12.24
N ILE A 41 5.99 -6.29 -13.08
CA ILE A 41 5.86 -5.88 -14.48
C ILE A 41 4.98 -4.65 -14.62
N GLY A 42 3.84 -4.60 -13.93
CA GLY A 42 2.85 -3.53 -14.07
C GLY A 42 3.24 -2.23 -13.36
N TYR A 43 4.00 -2.29 -12.27
CA TYR A 43 4.41 -1.11 -11.51
C TYR A 43 5.88 -0.75 -11.70
N PHE A 44 6.82 -1.65 -11.41
CA PHE A 44 8.25 -1.29 -11.45
C PHE A 44 8.75 -0.95 -12.85
N LEU A 45 8.27 -1.65 -13.89
CA LEU A 45 8.60 -1.31 -15.28
C LEU A 45 8.12 0.11 -15.64
N LEU A 46 6.89 0.46 -15.25
CA LEU A 46 6.35 1.79 -15.51
C LEU A 46 7.09 2.86 -14.72
N CYS A 47 7.45 2.59 -13.46
CA CYS A 47 8.29 3.50 -12.66
C CYS A 47 9.66 3.72 -13.31
N PHE A 48 10.26 2.67 -13.87
CA PHE A 48 11.54 2.79 -14.60
C PHE A 48 11.38 3.67 -15.84
N LEU A 49 10.34 3.43 -16.66
CA LEU A 49 10.06 4.27 -17.83
C LEU A 49 9.79 5.73 -17.45
N PHE A 50 9.09 5.97 -16.35
CA PHE A 50 8.85 7.32 -15.85
C PHE A 50 10.13 8.02 -15.39
N ALA A 51 11.00 7.31 -14.67
CA ALA A 51 12.24 7.86 -14.12
C ALA A 51 13.37 7.99 -15.15
N TYR A 52 13.28 7.30 -16.30
CA TYR A 52 14.33 7.29 -17.29
C TYR A 52 14.51 8.68 -17.94
N PRO A 53 15.75 9.21 -18.02
CA PRO A 53 16.01 10.55 -18.52
C PRO A 53 16.00 10.57 -20.07
N PHE A 54 14.83 10.43 -20.68
CA PHE A 54 14.68 10.56 -22.12
C PHE A 54 15.12 11.96 -22.61
N SER A 55 15.85 12.00 -23.72
CA SER A 55 16.28 13.26 -24.35
C SER A 55 15.11 14.07 -24.91
N SER A 56 14.02 13.41 -25.33
CA SER A 56 12.80 14.04 -25.82
C SER A 56 11.82 14.35 -24.69
N GLY A 57 11.48 15.63 -24.54
CA GLY A 57 10.47 16.08 -23.59
C GLY A 57 9.08 15.50 -23.84
N VAL A 58 8.72 15.26 -25.11
CA VAL A 58 7.45 14.66 -25.51
C VAL A 58 7.36 13.21 -25.04
N VAL A 59 8.43 12.42 -25.24
CA VAL A 59 8.49 11.02 -24.78
C VAL A 59 8.34 10.97 -23.26
N ARG A 60 9.04 11.86 -22.54
CA ARG A 60 8.93 11.93 -21.07
C ARG A 60 7.51 12.23 -20.60
N GLN A 61 6.79 13.14 -21.26
CA GLN A 61 5.38 13.44 -20.95
C GLN A 61 4.47 12.23 -21.19
N TRP A 62 4.65 11.51 -22.29
CA TRP A 62 3.88 10.30 -22.59
C TRP A 62 4.17 9.17 -21.59
N CYS A 63 5.43 8.95 -21.22
CA CYS A 63 5.78 7.99 -20.17
C CYS A 63 5.11 8.35 -18.83
N GLY A 64 5.07 9.64 -18.48
CA GLY A 64 4.33 10.13 -17.31
C GLY A 64 2.83 9.90 -17.40
N ALA A 65 2.22 10.12 -18.56
CA ALA A 65 0.79 9.87 -18.78
C ALA A 65 0.45 8.38 -18.68
N ILE A 66 1.25 7.50 -19.29
CA ILE A 66 1.08 6.05 -19.23
C ILE A 66 1.22 5.56 -17.78
N TRP A 67 2.17 6.10 -17.03
CA TRP A 67 2.36 5.74 -15.62
C TRP A 67 1.13 6.02 -14.75
N GLN A 68 0.29 7.02 -15.08
CA GLN A 68 -0.94 7.29 -14.31
C GLN A 68 -1.93 6.11 -14.31
N GLY A 69 -1.89 5.26 -15.34
CA GLY A 69 -2.73 4.07 -15.46
C GLY A 69 -2.12 2.80 -14.83
N PHE A 70 -1.10 2.93 -13.97
CA PHE A 70 -0.42 1.77 -13.39
C PHE A 70 -1.36 0.78 -12.68
N PRO A 71 -2.44 1.17 -11.97
CA PRO A 71 -3.32 0.20 -11.31
C PRO A 71 -3.97 -0.72 -12.34
N GLU A 72 -4.43 -0.18 -13.47
CA GLU A 72 -5.04 -0.92 -14.57
C GLU A 72 -4.03 -1.85 -15.23
N PHE A 73 -2.78 -1.41 -15.42
CA PHE A 73 -1.71 -2.27 -15.95
C PHE A 73 -1.38 -3.44 -15.01
N VAL A 74 -1.30 -3.22 -13.70
CA VAL A 74 -1.07 -4.30 -12.72
C VAL A 74 -2.19 -5.34 -12.79
N VAL A 75 -3.45 -4.91 -12.84
CA VAL A 75 -4.61 -5.81 -12.97
C VAL A 75 -4.59 -6.57 -14.30
N LEU A 76 -4.29 -5.89 -15.41
CA LEU A 76 -4.19 -6.52 -16.73
C LEU A 76 -3.09 -7.58 -16.76
N VAL A 77 -1.90 -7.27 -16.25
CA VAL A 77 -0.79 -8.22 -16.18
C VAL A 77 -1.15 -9.41 -15.28
N GLN A 78 -1.78 -9.16 -14.13
CA GLN A 78 -2.25 -10.22 -13.25
C GLN A 78 -3.20 -11.17 -14.00
N TYR A 79 -4.19 -10.63 -14.70
CA TYR A 79 -5.12 -11.42 -15.52
C TYR A 79 -4.43 -12.23 -16.62
N LEU A 80 -3.47 -11.63 -17.32
CA LEU A 80 -2.72 -12.32 -18.38
C LEU A 80 -1.87 -13.46 -17.81
N LEU A 81 -1.14 -13.21 -16.73
CA LEU A 81 -0.34 -14.22 -16.05
C LEU A 81 -1.22 -15.36 -15.53
N MET A 82 -2.40 -15.06 -14.96
CA MET A 82 -3.36 -16.08 -14.54
C MET A 82 -3.76 -17.00 -15.71
N LYS A 83 -4.11 -16.43 -16.87
CA LYS A 83 -4.44 -17.20 -18.07
C LYS A 83 -3.28 -18.06 -18.54
N LEU A 84 -2.06 -17.53 -18.53
CA LEU A 84 -0.87 -18.27 -18.94
C LEU A 84 -0.57 -19.47 -18.02
N PHE A 85 -0.71 -19.27 -16.70
CA PHE A 85 -0.49 -20.33 -15.72
C PHE A 85 -1.62 -21.36 -15.69
N SER A 86 -2.86 -20.98 -15.99
CA SER A 86 -3.97 -21.94 -16.11
C SER A 86 -3.86 -22.82 -17.36
N LEU A 87 -3.36 -22.28 -18.47
CA LEU A 87 -3.10 -23.05 -19.70
C LEU A 87 -1.93 -24.03 -19.57
N SER A 88 -0.94 -23.72 -18.73
CA SER A 88 0.28 -24.54 -18.57
C SER A 88 0.15 -25.67 -17.54
N SER A 89 -1.00 -25.81 -16.86
CA SER A 89 -1.22 -26.83 -15.84
C SER A 89 -2.16 -27.91 -16.35
N PRO A 90 -1.63 -29.04 -16.87
CA PRO A 90 -2.48 -30.15 -17.28
C PRO A 90 -3.06 -30.81 -16.03
N ALA A 91 -4.39 -30.73 -15.86
CA ALA A 91 -5.18 -31.57 -14.96
C ALA A 91 -4.52 -31.93 -13.61
N SER A 92 -4.40 -30.96 -12.70
CA SER A 92 -4.24 -31.23 -11.27
C SER A 92 -5.61 -31.06 -10.62
N LYS A 93 -6.46 -32.07 -10.77
CA LYS A 93 -6.87 -32.99 -9.69
C LYS A 93 -7.58 -32.26 -8.55
N ALA A 94 -8.90 -32.48 -8.50
CA ALA A 94 -9.78 -32.50 -7.34
C ALA A 94 -9.43 -31.48 -6.26
N ALA A 95 -10.33 -30.51 -6.05
CA ALA A 95 -10.62 -29.80 -4.81
C ALA A 95 -10.03 -30.47 -3.55
N LYS A 96 -8.71 -30.40 -3.38
CA LYS A 96 -8.03 -30.89 -2.19
C LYS A 96 -8.35 -29.80 -1.21
N ALA A 97 -9.20 -30.12 -0.22
CA ALA A 97 -9.65 -29.22 0.82
C ALA A 97 -8.47 -28.34 1.25
N ARG A 98 -8.46 -27.12 0.72
CA ARG A 98 -7.29 -26.25 0.79
C ARG A 98 -7.19 -25.81 2.24
N SER A 99 -6.04 -26.05 2.85
CA SER A 99 -5.90 -25.77 4.27
C SER A 99 -5.88 -24.25 4.47
N LEU A 100 -6.59 -23.75 5.49
CA LEU A 100 -6.51 -22.33 5.91
C LEU A 100 -5.06 -21.90 6.16
N HIS A 101 -4.19 -22.85 6.49
CA HIS A 101 -2.75 -22.66 6.64
C HIS A 101 -2.05 -22.24 5.34
N ASP A 102 -2.40 -22.84 4.20
CA ASP A 102 -1.81 -22.50 2.90
C ASP A 102 -2.20 -21.09 2.44
N ASP A 103 -3.45 -20.70 2.72
CA ASP A 103 -3.96 -19.37 2.39
C ASP A 103 -3.32 -18.29 3.29
N ASN A 104 -3.17 -18.58 4.58
CA ASN A 104 -2.44 -17.70 5.51
C ASN A 104 -1.00 -17.49 5.03
N LYS A 105 -0.29 -18.57 4.66
CA LYS A 105 1.09 -18.49 4.19
C LYS A 105 1.23 -17.65 2.91
N ALA A 106 0.30 -17.79 1.97
CA ALA A 106 0.28 -16.99 0.75
C ALA A 106 0.02 -15.51 1.08
N LEU A 107 -0.93 -15.24 1.96
CA LEU A 107 -1.32 -13.89 2.40
C LEU A 107 -0.17 -13.18 3.12
N SER A 108 0.45 -13.83 4.11
CA SER A 108 1.63 -13.29 4.81
C SER A 108 2.77 -13.01 3.83
N LYS A 109 2.95 -13.80 2.75
CA LYS A 109 3.97 -13.52 1.74
C LYS A 109 3.71 -12.21 1.00
N VAL A 110 2.46 -11.96 0.59
CA VAL A 110 2.09 -10.72 -0.12
C VAL A 110 2.17 -9.51 0.81
N TYR A 111 1.72 -9.64 2.07
CA TYR A 111 1.86 -8.59 3.07
C TYR A 111 3.33 -8.27 3.37
N ASN A 112 4.16 -9.29 3.60
CA ASN A 112 5.60 -9.08 3.84
C ASN A 112 6.29 -8.44 2.63
N PHE A 113 5.94 -8.84 1.40
CA PHE A 113 6.47 -8.21 0.19
C PHE A 113 6.09 -6.73 0.11
N SER A 114 4.81 -6.41 0.31
CA SER A 114 4.30 -5.03 0.27
C SER A 114 4.94 -4.17 1.36
N PHE A 115 5.08 -4.71 2.57
CA PHE A 115 5.75 -4.05 3.69
C PHE A 115 7.23 -3.78 3.38
N ASN A 116 7.93 -4.77 2.83
CA ASN A 116 9.35 -4.63 2.50
C ASN A 116 9.59 -3.57 1.43
N ILE A 117 8.71 -3.47 0.42
CA ILE A 117 8.79 -2.39 -0.57
C ILE A 117 8.58 -1.03 0.09
N ALA A 118 7.52 -0.89 0.90
CA ALA A 118 7.22 0.36 1.59
C ALA A 118 8.37 0.79 2.52
N ALA A 119 8.93 -0.16 3.27
CA ALA A 119 10.10 0.03 4.11
C ALA A 119 11.33 0.45 3.31
N ALA A 120 11.63 -0.26 2.20
CA ALA A 120 12.75 0.07 1.34
C ALA A 120 12.63 1.49 0.78
N THR A 121 11.45 1.89 0.29
CA THR A 121 11.23 3.25 -0.25
C THR A 121 11.34 4.33 0.82
N GLN A 122 10.80 4.09 2.02
CA GLN A 122 10.84 5.04 3.13
C GLN A 122 12.28 5.21 3.65
N LEU A 123 12.95 4.10 3.95
CA LEU A 123 14.32 4.10 4.46
C LEU A 123 15.31 4.65 3.44
N PHE A 124 15.11 4.36 2.14
CA PHE A 124 15.92 4.96 1.09
C PHE A 124 15.77 6.48 1.05
N THR A 125 14.52 6.99 1.09
CA THR A 125 14.23 8.43 1.10
C THR A 125 14.87 9.11 2.31
N LEU A 126 14.67 8.54 3.51
CA LEU A 126 15.28 9.04 4.74
C LEU A 126 16.81 8.98 4.67
N GLY A 127 17.37 7.89 4.13
CA GLY A 127 18.81 7.70 3.94
C GLY A 127 19.42 8.78 3.05
N VAL A 128 18.76 9.14 1.94
CA VAL A 128 19.20 10.25 1.07
C VAL A 128 19.15 11.58 1.82
N LEU A 129 18.06 11.88 2.54
CA LEU A 129 17.94 13.12 3.31
C LEU A 129 18.99 13.24 4.41
N PHE A 130 19.26 12.15 5.13
CA PHE A 130 20.33 12.12 6.13
C PHE A 130 21.70 12.24 5.47
N GLY A 131 21.92 11.57 4.34
CA GLY A 131 23.15 11.68 3.55
C GLY A 131 23.45 13.12 3.16
N VAL A 132 22.47 13.80 2.57
CA VAL A 132 22.58 15.22 2.17
C VAL A 132 22.85 16.12 3.38
N LYS A 133 22.21 15.85 4.52
CA LYS A 133 22.37 16.65 5.74
C LYS A 133 23.73 16.47 6.42
N PHE A 134 24.23 15.24 6.53
CA PHE A 134 25.46 14.93 7.27
C PHE A 134 26.72 14.96 6.40
N PHE A 135 26.59 14.73 5.10
CA PHE A 135 27.70 14.70 4.15
C PHE A 135 27.41 15.63 2.96
N PRO A 136 27.22 16.94 3.17
CA PRO A 136 26.86 17.85 2.09
C PRO A 136 27.91 17.94 0.96
N THR A 137 29.18 17.63 1.25
CA THR A 137 30.30 17.70 0.29
C THR A 137 30.26 16.64 -0.80
N ILE A 138 29.59 15.49 -0.58
CA ILE A 138 29.45 14.42 -1.57
C ILE A 138 28.22 14.60 -2.47
N PHE A 139 27.35 15.57 -2.15
CA PHE A 139 26.16 15.87 -2.92
C PHE A 139 26.33 17.20 -3.67
N PRO A 140 25.69 17.35 -4.84
CA PRO A 140 25.70 18.63 -5.54
C PRO A 140 24.93 19.69 -4.73
N GLN A 141 25.33 20.96 -4.86
CA GLN A 141 24.78 22.06 -4.04
C GLN A 141 23.25 22.19 -4.12
N TRP A 142 22.65 21.95 -5.29
CA TRP A 142 21.20 21.97 -5.46
C TRP A 142 20.48 20.92 -4.58
N ALA A 143 21.14 19.79 -4.28
CA ALA A 143 20.58 18.75 -3.46
C ALA A 143 20.48 19.19 -2.00
N SER A 144 21.49 19.90 -1.47
CA SER A 144 21.41 20.45 -0.11
C SER A 144 20.33 21.52 0.06
N GLU A 145 20.02 22.29 -0.98
CA GLU A 145 18.97 23.31 -0.95
C GLU A 145 17.58 22.69 -1.10
N THR A 146 17.45 21.65 -1.93
CA THR A 146 16.15 21.08 -2.30
C THR A 146 15.76 19.91 -1.41
N LEU A 147 16.67 18.97 -1.15
CA LEU A 147 16.44 17.73 -0.40
C LEU A 147 16.57 17.94 1.11
N THR A 148 15.77 18.88 1.64
CA THR A 148 15.64 19.09 3.08
C THR A 148 14.37 18.42 3.59
N PHE A 149 14.37 18.00 4.87
CA PHE A 149 13.21 17.35 5.47
C PHE A 149 11.94 18.22 5.38
N ASN A 150 12.10 19.53 5.52
CA ASN A 150 11.00 20.48 5.42
C ASN A 150 10.46 20.53 3.98
N ASN A 151 11.30 20.62 2.96
CA ASN A 151 10.84 20.69 1.57
C ASN A 151 10.21 19.38 1.07
N VAL A 152 10.63 18.24 1.63
CA VAL A 152 10.13 16.92 1.23
C VAL A 152 8.84 16.52 1.94
N PHE A 153 8.69 16.84 3.23
CA PHE A 153 7.54 16.36 4.02
C PHE A 153 6.59 17.46 4.48
N ASN A 154 6.99 18.73 4.48
CA ASN A 154 6.14 19.82 4.94
C ASN A 154 5.51 20.54 3.74
N PRO A 155 4.18 20.42 3.52
CA PRO A 155 3.51 21.18 2.46
C PRO A 155 3.45 22.69 2.74
N GLY A 156 3.75 23.14 3.97
CA GLY A 156 3.56 24.51 4.41
C GLY A 156 2.12 24.79 4.85
N PRO A 157 1.76 26.07 5.06
CA PRO A 157 0.40 26.48 5.42
C PRO A 157 -0.53 26.53 4.21
N PHE A 158 -1.74 25.98 4.33
CA PHE A 158 -2.73 25.93 3.23
C PHE A 158 -3.40 27.28 2.95
N TYR A 159 -3.28 28.22 3.89
CA TYR A 159 -3.90 29.55 3.88
C TYR A 159 -2.93 30.65 3.42
N GLY A 160 -1.79 30.29 2.83
CA GLY A 160 -0.80 31.26 2.36
C GLY A 160 -1.21 31.95 1.07
N SER A 161 -1.17 33.28 1.05
CA SER A 161 -1.41 34.10 -0.16
C SER A 161 -0.18 34.29 -1.05
N GLN A 162 0.82 33.41 -0.92
CA GLN A 162 2.07 33.55 -1.66
C GLN A 162 1.84 33.15 -3.13
N PRO A 163 2.31 33.96 -4.10
CA PRO A 163 2.16 33.63 -5.51
C PRO A 163 2.88 32.30 -5.84
N MET A 164 2.26 31.48 -6.69
CA MET A 164 2.84 30.21 -7.14
C MET A 164 4.16 30.44 -7.86
N LYS A 165 5.25 29.85 -7.35
CA LYS A 165 6.59 29.93 -7.98
C LYS A 165 6.62 29.20 -9.33
N SER A 166 5.98 28.04 -9.41
CA SER A 166 5.84 27.25 -10.64
C SER A 166 4.68 26.26 -10.52
N MET A 167 4.16 25.79 -11.67
CA MET A 167 3.14 24.75 -11.70
C MET A 167 3.62 23.46 -11.01
N ALA A 168 4.87 23.05 -11.28
CA ALA A 168 5.46 21.85 -10.68
C ALA A 168 5.54 21.94 -9.14
N SER A 169 5.94 23.11 -8.62
CA SER A 169 6.02 23.34 -7.17
C SER A 169 4.64 23.30 -6.52
N ALA A 170 3.62 23.88 -7.16
CA ALA A 170 2.26 23.83 -6.63
C ALA A 170 1.66 22.43 -6.68
N MET A 171 1.90 21.68 -7.76
CA MET A 171 1.50 20.28 -7.86
C MET A 171 2.16 19.43 -6.77
N GLN A 172 3.46 19.65 -6.49
CA GLN A 172 4.15 18.98 -5.39
C GLN A 172 3.51 19.29 -4.03
N THR A 173 3.24 20.56 -3.72
CA THR A 173 2.56 20.95 -2.48
C THR A 173 1.17 20.31 -2.37
N TRP A 174 0.41 20.29 -3.46
CA TRP A 174 -0.88 19.61 -3.52
C TRP A 174 -0.76 18.11 -3.23
N PHE A 175 0.20 17.42 -3.84
CA PHE A 175 0.46 16.00 -3.60
C PHE A 175 0.88 15.71 -2.16
N LEU A 176 1.58 16.62 -1.50
CA LEU A 176 1.91 16.46 -0.08
C LEU A 176 0.65 16.52 0.81
N TYR A 177 -0.29 17.42 0.54
CA TYR A 177 -1.57 17.44 1.25
C TYR A 177 -2.42 16.20 0.96
N ASP A 178 -2.49 15.78 -0.30
CA ASP A 178 -3.18 14.55 -0.70
C ASP A 178 -2.58 13.32 0.00
N GLN A 179 -1.25 13.23 0.04
CA GLN A 179 -0.53 12.15 0.73
C GLN A 179 -0.83 12.14 2.23
N ILE A 180 -0.79 13.29 2.91
CA ILE A 180 -1.04 13.37 4.36
C ILE A 180 -2.50 13.01 4.67
N SER A 181 -3.45 13.62 3.96
CA SER A 181 -4.88 13.39 4.18
C SER A 181 -5.29 11.96 3.83
N GLY A 182 -4.81 11.44 2.70
CA GLY A 182 -5.02 10.05 2.27
C GLY A 182 -4.40 9.04 3.24
N SER A 183 -3.18 9.29 3.72
CA SER A 183 -2.53 8.47 4.74
C SER A 183 -3.31 8.45 6.06
N ALA A 184 -3.78 9.62 6.53
CA ALA A 184 -4.57 9.70 7.75
C ALA A 184 -5.90 8.96 7.62
N ALA A 185 -6.63 9.19 6.53
CA ALA A 185 -7.91 8.55 6.26
C ALA A 185 -7.77 7.02 6.17
N THR A 186 -6.76 6.53 5.46
CA THR A 186 -6.52 5.09 5.31
C THR A 186 -6.08 4.42 6.61
N LEU A 187 -5.24 5.07 7.43
CA LEU A 187 -4.87 4.55 8.75
C LEU A 187 -6.06 4.50 9.71
N ILE A 188 -6.93 5.53 9.70
CA ILE A 188 -8.16 5.54 10.49
C ILE A 188 -9.09 4.39 10.07
N TRP A 189 -9.29 4.22 8.75
CA TRP A 189 -10.09 3.13 8.20
C TRP A 189 -9.51 1.75 8.55
N GLY A 190 -8.20 1.54 8.38
CA GLY A 190 -7.54 0.29 8.76
C GLY A 190 -7.67 0.00 10.25
N SER A 191 -7.55 1.03 11.09
CA SER A 191 -7.74 0.92 12.55
C SER A 191 -9.17 0.52 12.89
N TYR A 192 -10.15 1.13 12.23
CA TYR A 192 -11.55 0.77 12.38
C TYR A 192 -11.80 -0.70 12.03
N LEU A 193 -11.25 -1.18 10.90
CA LEU A 193 -11.37 -2.59 10.49
C LEU A 193 -10.71 -3.56 11.47
N TYR A 194 -9.52 -3.22 11.99
CA TYR A 194 -8.79 -4.04 12.95
C TYR A 194 -9.50 -4.13 14.30
N LEU A 195 -10.02 -3.01 14.81
CA LEU A 195 -10.79 -3.01 16.04
C LEU A 195 -12.14 -3.70 15.88
N GLY A 196 -12.79 -3.54 14.71
CA GLY A 196 -14.06 -4.18 14.39
C GLY A 196 -13.98 -5.69 14.22
N SER A 197 -12.81 -6.25 13.90
CA SER A 197 -12.63 -7.71 13.79
C SER A 197 -12.44 -8.42 15.13
N ARG A 198 -12.17 -7.68 16.23
CA ARG A 198 -11.97 -8.29 17.55
C ARG A 198 -13.30 -8.77 18.15
N LYS A 199 -13.32 -10.01 18.66
CA LYS A 199 -14.48 -10.59 19.35
C LYS A 199 -14.64 -10.08 20.79
N MET A 200 -13.54 -9.66 21.43
CA MET A 200 -13.51 -9.15 22.80
C MET A 200 -13.65 -7.63 22.83
N GLU A 201 -14.17 -7.09 23.95
CA GLU A 201 -14.23 -5.65 24.17
C GLU A 201 -12.83 -5.04 24.14
N VAL A 202 -12.67 -3.97 23.36
CA VAL A 202 -11.39 -3.29 23.18
C VAL A 202 -11.14 -2.36 24.37
N THR A 203 -10.12 -2.66 25.16
CA THR A 203 -9.73 -1.84 26.32
C THR A 203 -9.00 -0.58 25.86
N TRP A 204 -9.05 0.51 26.64
CA TRP A 204 -8.26 1.73 26.36
C TRP A 204 -6.76 1.45 26.17
N ARG A 205 -6.21 0.52 26.95
CA ARG A 205 -4.81 0.05 26.81
C ARG A 205 -4.52 -0.53 25.42
N ASP A 206 -5.45 -1.31 24.86
CA ASP A 206 -5.31 -1.87 23.50
C ASP A 206 -5.27 -0.77 22.44
N ARG A 207 -6.08 0.29 22.62
CA ARG A 207 -6.09 1.45 21.71
C ARG A 207 -4.77 2.22 21.78
N MET A 208 -4.24 2.44 22.98
CA MET A 208 -2.94 3.11 23.15
C MET A 208 -1.81 2.27 22.56
N TRP A 209 -1.82 0.96 22.78
CA TRP A 209 -0.84 0.06 22.19
C TRP A 209 -0.89 0.08 20.66
N LEU A 210 -2.10 0.08 20.08
CA LEU A 210 -2.29 0.22 18.63
C LEU A 210 -1.70 1.53 18.09
N VAL A 211 -1.93 2.66 18.77
CA VAL A 211 -1.35 3.96 18.37
C VAL A 211 0.18 3.90 18.39
N CYS A 212 0.77 3.32 19.44
CA CYS A 212 2.22 3.15 19.52
C CYS A 212 2.75 2.23 18.41
N ASP A 213 2.08 1.13 18.12
CA ASP A 213 2.48 0.20 17.07
C ASP A 213 2.39 0.83 15.68
N LEU A 214 1.31 1.58 15.41
CA LEU A 214 1.16 2.37 14.18
C LEU A 214 2.24 3.43 14.03
N ALA A 215 2.58 4.15 15.10
CA ALA A 215 3.65 5.14 15.08
C ALA A 215 5.01 4.48 14.77
N ARG A 216 5.28 3.33 15.39
CA ARG A 216 6.50 2.54 15.14
C ARG A 216 6.60 2.09 13.69
N TRP A 217 5.56 1.46 13.14
CA TRP A 217 5.59 1.00 11.75
C TRP A 217 5.59 2.15 10.76
N SER A 218 4.94 3.27 11.07
CA SER A 218 4.95 4.46 10.23
C SER A 218 6.34 5.09 10.15
N ALA A 219 7.11 5.06 11.24
CA ALA A 219 8.49 5.54 11.23
C ALA A 219 9.39 4.69 10.31
N VAL A 220 9.19 3.36 10.30
CA VAL A 220 10.03 2.43 9.53
C VAL A 220 9.63 2.36 8.05
N ALA A 221 8.34 2.27 7.77
CA ALA A 221 7.82 1.95 6.45
C ALA A 221 6.81 2.96 5.90
N GLY A 222 6.66 4.11 6.57
CA GLY A 222 5.67 5.11 6.23
C GLY A 222 4.24 4.66 6.58
N ALA A 223 3.27 5.54 6.35
CA ALA A 223 1.86 5.26 6.62
C ALA A 223 1.35 4.04 5.84
N GLY A 224 1.80 3.85 4.59
CA GLY A 224 1.45 2.70 3.78
C GLY A 224 1.92 1.37 4.39
N GLY A 225 3.17 1.30 4.84
CA GLY A 225 3.69 0.09 5.49
C GLY A 225 3.02 -0.21 6.83
N ALA A 226 2.68 0.82 7.61
CA ALA A 226 1.91 0.66 8.84
C ALA A 226 0.50 0.10 8.58
N LEU A 227 -0.19 0.60 7.56
CA LEU A 227 -1.49 0.07 7.12
C LEU A 227 -1.38 -1.40 6.70
N VAL A 228 -0.38 -1.75 5.90
CA VAL A 228 -0.13 -3.13 5.45
C VAL A 228 0.04 -4.08 6.65
N ARG A 229 0.83 -3.69 7.67
CA ARG A 229 1.01 -4.49 8.89
C ARG A 229 -0.27 -4.62 9.70
N LEU A 230 -1.05 -3.55 9.78
CA LEU A 230 -2.31 -3.56 10.49
C LEU A 230 -3.32 -4.50 9.83
N LEU A 231 -3.45 -4.45 8.50
CA LEU A 231 -4.32 -5.34 7.74
C LEU A 231 -3.85 -6.79 7.80
N GLN A 232 -2.54 -7.02 7.75
CA GLN A 232 -1.97 -8.36 7.96
C GLN A 232 -2.39 -8.94 9.31
N HIS A 233 -2.20 -8.18 10.39
CA HIS A 233 -2.51 -8.67 11.73
C HIS A 233 -4.02 -8.91 11.92
N ARG A 234 -4.86 -8.05 11.34
CA ARG A 234 -6.31 -8.27 11.26
C ARG A 234 -6.63 -9.59 10.58
N ASP A 235 -6.13 -9.81 9.37
CA ASP A 235 -6.52 -10.97 8.56
C ASP A 235 -5.99 -12.28 9.16
N GLU A 236 -4.77 -12.28 9.70
CA GLU A 236 -4.21 -13.41 10.44
C GLU A 236 -5.05 -13.77 11.67
N THR A 237 -5.53 -12.76 12.42
CA THR A 237 -6.41 -12.97 13.58
C THR A 237 -7.75 -13.58 13.16
N VAL A 238 -8.36 -13.08 12.09
CA VAL A 238 -9.65 -13.59 11.58
C VAL A 238 -9.52 -15.04 11.07
N LEU A 239 -8.39 -15.37 10.45
CA LEU A 239 -8.09 -16.75 10.01
C LEU A 239 -7.97 -17.71 11.18
N LEU A 240 -7.19 -17.36 12.21
CA LEU A 240 -7.00 -18.17 13.41
C LEU A 240 -8.32 -18.41 14.16
N ASP A 241 -9.13 -17.36 14.28
CA ASP A 241 -10.46 -17.44 14.89
C ASP A 241 -11.40 -18.38 14.12
N SER A 242 -11.29 -18.40 12.79
CA SER A 242 -12.09 -19.27 11.93
C SER A 242 -11.65 -20.74 12.04
N GLU A 243 -10.34 -20.99 12.14
CA GLU A 243 -9.79 -22.33 12.37
C GLU A 243 -10.22 -22.89 13.74
N ALA A 244 -10.20 -22.06 14.78
CA ALA A 244 -10.66 -22.44 16.12
C ALA A 244 -12.17 -22.77 16.16
N GLU A 245 -12.99 -22.04 15.42
CA GLU A 245 -14.43 -22.34 15.28
C GLU A 245 -14.69 -23.64 14.52
N GLN A 246 -13.91 -23.94 13.48
CA GLN A 246 -14.02 -25.21 12.74
C GLN A 246 -13.63 -26.41 13.61
N LYS A 247 -12.54 -26.30 14.40
CA LYS A 247 -12.12 -27.37 15.32
C LYS A 247 -13.12 -27.67 16.44
N LYS A 248 -13.95 -26.69 16.83
CA LYS A 248 -15.01 -26.88 17.84
C LYS A 248 -16.27 -27.57 17.30
N LYS A 249 -16.45 -27.63 15.97
CA LYS A 249 -17.62 -28.24 15.31
C LYS A 249 -17.39 -29.70 14.87
N LEU A 250 -16.13 -30.16 14.91
CA LEU A 250 -15.69 -31.53 14.66
C LEU A 250 -15.56 -32.28 15.99
#